data_AF-A0A6P0YHY2-F1
#
_entry.id   AF-A0A6P0YHY2-F1
#
_cell.length_a   1.000
_cell.length_b   1.000
_cell.length_c   1.000
_cell.angle_alpha   90.00
_cell.angle_beta   90.00
_cell.angle_gamma   90.00
#
_symmetry.space_group_name_H-M   'P 1'
#
loop_
_entity.id
_entity.type
_entity.pdbx_description
1 polymer ?
#
loop_
_entity_poly.entity_id
_entity_poly.type
_entity_poly.pdbx_seq_one_letter_code
_entity_poly.pdbx_strand_id
1 'polypeptide(L)'
;KCYPTFDVASILFDIDRSQAHHWVHRLQPILEATLGEKKVLPERQINCVQVFIERFPGVERVIMDGTKRPVQRPTHPEKQKLNYSGKKNVTLANI
;
A
#
# COMPACT_ATOMS: atom_id res chain seq x y z
N LYS A 1 -3.73 -8.99 2.14
CA LYS A 1 -4.54 -8.14 3.03
C LYS A 1 -5.37 -9.06 3.90
N CYS A 2 -5.09 -9.12 5.20
CA CYS A 2 -5.98 -9.77 6.16
C CYS A 2 -6.95 -8.71 6.65
N TYR A 3 -8.19 -8.76 6.17
CA TYR A 3 -9.26 -7.97 6.78
C TYR A 3 -9.82 -8.79 7.94
N PRO A 4 -9.93 -8.23 9.16
CA PRO A 4 -10.57 -8.94 10.25
C PRO A 4 -12.02 -9.25 9.82
N THR A 5 -12.44 -10.50 10.00
CA THR A 5 -13.85 -10.86 9.84
C THR A 5 -14.66 -10.14 10.92
N PHE A 6 -15.99 -10.05 10.73
CA PHE A 6 -16.85 -9.46 11.77
C PHE A 6 -16.73 -10.20 13.10
N ASP A 7 -16.41 -11.51 13.08
CA ASP A 7 -16.16 -12.31 14.28
C ASP A 7 -14.89 -11.84 15.03
N VAL A 8 -13.82 -11.53 14.30
CA VAL A 8 -12.61 -10.96 14.89
C VAL A 8 -12.88 -9.54 15.41
N ALA A 9 -13.64 -8.73 14.67
CA ALA A 9 -14.02 -7.40 15.12
C ALA A 9 -14.88 -7.44 16.40
N SER A 10 -15.83 -8.38 16.51
CA SER A 10 -16.61 -8.56 17.74
C SER A 10 -15.73 -8.88 18.95
N ILE A 11 -14.71 -9.73 18.78
CA ILE A 11 -13.77 -10.07 19.87
C ILE A 11 -12.91 -8.85 20.25
N LEU A 12 -12.41 -8.10 19.26
CA LEU A 12 -11.53 -6.96 19.51
C LEU A 12 -12.24 -5.78 20.21
N PHE A 13 -13.51 -5.58 19.92
CA PHE A 13 -14.29 -4.44 20.42
C PHE A 13 -15.32 -4.81 21.49
N ASP A 14 -15.40 -6.09 21.88
CA ASP A 14 -16.37 -6.62 22.84
C ASP A 14 -17.83 -6.26 22.49
N ILE A 15 -18.20 -6.53 21.22
CA ILE A 15 -19.54 -6.27 20.68
C ILE A 15 -20.10 -7.49 19.99
N ASP A 16 -21.42 -7.56 19.82
CA ASP A 16 -22.03 -8.62 19.00
C ASP A 16 -21.59 -8.51 17.52
N ARG A 17 -21.48 -9.66 16.86
CA ARG A 17 -21.13 -9.76 15.44
C ARG A 17 -22.05 -8.93 14.54
N SER A 18 -23.35 -8.92 14.83
CA SER A 18 -24.34 -8.15 14.07
C SER A 18 -24.12 -6.66 14.27
N GLN A 19 -23.78 -6.24 15.49
CA GLN A 19 -23.41 -4.85 15.77
C GLN A 19 -22.16 -4.45 14.98
N ALA A 20 -21.10 -5.28 14.99
CA ALA A 20 -19.89 -5.02 14.20
C ALA A 20 -20.22 -4.81 12.70
N HIS A 21 -21.07 -5.66 12.13
CA HIS A 21 -21.56 -5.51 10.76
C HIS A 21 -22.30 -4.18 10.55
N HIS A 22 -23.28 -3.86 11.41
CA HIS A 22 -24.03 -2.60 11.31
C HIS A 22 -23.13 -1.36 11.41
N TRP A 23 -22.18 -1.36 12.35
CA TRP A 23 -21.26 -0.24 12.55
C TRP A 23 -20.30 -0.08 11.38
N VAL A 24 -19.74 -1.15 10.82
CA VAL A 24 -18.88 -1.04 9.63
C VAL A 24 -19.65 -0.41 8.47
N HIS A 25 -20.85 -0.89 8.16
CA HIS A 25 -21.64 -0.33 7.06
C HIS A 25 -22.04 1.14 7.27
N ARG A 26 -22.20 1.56 8.54
CA ARG A 26 -22.56 2.95 8.87
C ARG A 26 -21.34 3.89 8.92
N LEU A 27 -20.23 3.44 9.51
CA LEU A 27 -19.07 4.28 9.80
C LEU A 27 -18.07 4.31 8.65
N GLN A 28 -17.95 3.24 7.86
CA GLN A 28 -17.03 3.17 6.72
C GLN A 28 -17.24 4.32 5.73
N PRO A 29 -18.47 4.66 5.29
CA PRO A 29 -18.67 5.77 4.33
C PRO A 29 -18.29 7.13 4.92
N ILE A 30 -18.51 7.33 6.22
CA ILE A 30 -18.15 8.57 6.93
C ILE A 30 -16.62 8.71 6.99
N LEU A 31 -15.94 7.61 7.33
CA LEU A 31 -14.49 7.57 7.34
C LEU A 31 -13.91 7.82 5.94
N GLU A 32 -14.47 7.20 4.91
CA GLU A 32 -14.05 7.40 3.53
C GLU A 32 -14.26 8.85 3.07
N ALA A 33 -15.40 9.46 3.38
CA ALA A 33 -15.67 10.86 3.05
C ALA A 33 -14.63 11.79 3.69
N THR A 34 -14.39 11.65 4.99
CA THR A 34 -13.42 12.50 5.72
C THR A 34 -11.98 12.29 5.26
N LEU A 35 -11.58 11.05 4.96
CA LEU A 35 -10.25 10.76 4.41
C LEU A 35 -10.12 11.26 2.95
N GLY A 36 -11.21 11.25 2.19
CA GLY A 36 -11.29 11.80 0.84
C GLY A 36 -11.11 13.32 0.83
N GLU A 37 -11.77 14.04 1.73
CA GLU A 37 -11.59 15.48 1.93
C GLU A 37 -10.15 15.83 2.32
N LYS A 38 -9.56 15.07 3.25
CA LYS A 38 -8.16 15.22 3.64
C LYS A 38 -7.16 14.75 2.57
N LYS A 39 -7.64 14.19 1.45
CA LYS A 39 -6.83 13.68 0.33
C LYS A 39 -5.79 12.64 0.76
N VAL A 40 -6.09 11.87 1.81
CA VAL A 40 -5.22 10.81 2.35
C VAL A 40 -5.65 9.41 1.92
N LEU A 41 -6.79 9.27 1.23
CA LEU A 41 -7.16 8.01 0.62
C LEU A 41 -6.16 7.64 -0.49
N PRO A 42 -5.60 6.42 -0.45
CA PRO A 42 -4.66 5.98 -1.46
C PRO A 42 -5.38 5.75 -2.79
N GLU A 43 -5.12 6.62 -3.76
CA GLU A 43 -5.47 6.36 -5.16
C GLU A 43 -4.59 5.21 -5.67
N ARG A 44 -5.19 4.21 -6.33
CA ARG A 44 -4.43 3.04 -6.74
C ARG A 44 -3.40 3.37 -7.82
N GLN A 45 -3.73 4.27 -8.75
CA GLN A 45 -2.83 4.76 -9.81
C GLN A 45 -3.22 6.19 -10.21
N ILE A 46 -2.24 7.09 -10.28
CA ILE A 46 -2.39 8.41 -10.90
C ILE A 46 -1.63 8.36 -12.23
N ASN A 47 -2.35 8.37 -13.34
CA ASN A 47 -1.78 8.11 -14.67
C ASN A 47 -1.29 9.38 -15.38
N CYS A 48 -1.54 10.56 -14.81
CA CYS A 48 -1.20 11.84 -15.42
C CYS A 48 -0.76 12.86 -14.36
N VAL A 49 0.27 13.64 -14.68
CA VAL A 49 0.77 14.71 -13.82
C VAL A 49 -0.28 15.80 -13.60
N GLN A 50 -1.12 16.08 -14.61
CA GLN A 50 -2.19 17.07 -14.48
C GLN A 50 -3.19 16.67 -13.38
N VAL A 51 -3.61 15.40 -13.37
CA VAL A 51 -4.51 14.84 -12.34
C VAL A 51 -3.84 14.90 -10.96
N PHE A 52 -2.53 14.67 -10.88
CA PHE A 52 -1.78 14.82 -9.64
C PHE A 52 -1.82 16.25 -9.10
N ILE A 53 -1.58 17.26 -9.95
CA ILE A 53 -1.54 18.68 -9.56
C ILE A 53 -2.94 19.16 -9.12
N GLU A 54 -3.99 18.85 -9.89
CA GLU A 54 -5.37 19.19 -9.54
C GLU A 54 -5.79 18.56 -8.21
N ARG A 55 -5.35 17.32 -7.98
CA ARG A 55 -5.64 16.63 -6.73
C ARG A 55 -4.86 17.22 -5.58
N PHE A 56 -3.60 17.61 -5.74
CA PHE A 56 -2.73 18.09 -4.67
C PHE A 56 -2.23 19.54 -4.91
N PRO A 57 -3.13 20.54 -4.94
CA PRO A 57 -2.78 21.90 -5.35
C PRO A 57 -1.86 22.63 -4.37
N GLY A 58 -1.78 22.17 -3.11
CA GLY A 58 -0.93 22.75 -2.07
C GLY A 58 0.40 22.02 -1.86
N VAL A 59 0.75 21.05 -2.71
CA VAL A 59 2.01 20.31 -2.57
C VAL A 59 3.14 21.11 -3.22
N GLU A 60 4.03 21.66 -2.40
CA GLU A 60 5.21 22.40 -2.86
C GLU A 60 6.37 21.50 -3.29
N ARG A 61 6.46 20.30 -2.71
CA ARG A 61 7.57 19.38 -2.94
C ARG A 61 7.10 17.94 -2.99
N VAL A 62 7.52 17.22 -4.03
CA VAL A 62 7.32 15.78 -4.17
C VAL A 62 8.68 15.09 -4.03
N ILE A 63 8.77 14.13 -3.11
CA ILE A 63 9.98 13.32 -2.91
C ILE A 63 9.70 11.91 -3.45
N MET A 64 10.51 11.47 -4.40
CA MET A 64 10.43 10.10 -4.95
C MET A 64 11.55 9.25 -4.35
N ASP A 65 11.21 8.24 -3.56
CA ASP A 65 12.16 7.35 -2.87
C ASP A 65 12.98 6.49 -3.84
N GLY A 66 12.37 6.04 -4.94
CA GLY A 66 13.08 5.33 -5.99
C GLY A 66 12.14 4.83 -7.07
N THR A 67 12.49 5.08 -8.33
CA THR A 67 11.74 4.52 -9.46
C THR A 67 12.39 3.20 -9.87
N LYS A 68 11.68 2.09 -9.60
CA LYS A 68 12.12 0.77 -10.08
C LYS A 68 11.59 0.57 -11.49
N ARG A 69 12.50 0.53 -12.47
CA ARG A 69 12.15 0.06 -13.80
C ARG A 69 12.16 -1.46 -13.79
N PRO A 70 11.08 -2.14 -14.22
CA PRO A 70 11.13 -3.58 -14.41
C PRO A 70 12.13 -3.86 -15.53
N VAL A 71 13.30 -4.37 -15.16
CA VAL A 71 14.33 -4.83 -16.11
C VAL A 71 14.31 -6.34 -16.08
N GLN A 72 14.26 -6.97 -17.26
CA GLN A 72 14.39 -8.42 -17.33
C GLN A 72 15.78 -8.82 -16.84
N ARG A 73 15.83 -9.80 -15.94
CA ARG A 73 17.10 -10.29 -15.39
C ARG A 73 17.99 -10.75 -16.56
N PRO A 74 19.21 -10.21 -16.72
CA PRO A 74 20.12 -10.66 -17.75
C PRO A 74 20.43 -12.15 -17.56
N THR A 75 20.42 -12.90 -18.65
CA THR A 75 20.78 -14.32 -18.71
C THR A 75 22.28 -14.54 -18.60
N HIS A 76 23.10 -13.64 -19.15
CA HIS A 76 24.55 -13.74 -19.09
C HIS A 76 25.09 -13.51 -17.66
N PRO A 77 25.93 -14.42 -17.13
CA PRO A 77 26.44 -14.36 -15.75
C PRO A 77 27.20 -13.07 -15.42
N GLU A 78 27.97 -12.53 -16.36
CA GLU A 78 28.76 -11.30 -16.16
C GLU A 78 27.85 -10.07 -15.98
N LYS A 79 26.86 -9.92 -16.85
CA LYS A 79 25.85 -8.85 -16.75
C LYS A 79 25.00 -8.98 -15.50
N GLN A 80 24.78 -10.20 -15.03
CA GLN A 80 24.06 -10.45 -13.79
C GLN A 80 24.87 -10.05 -12.54
N LYS A 81 26.19 -10.28 -12.54
CA LYS A 81 27.10 -9.80 -11.48
C LYS A 81 27.19 -8.28 -11.46
N LEU A 82 27.29 -7.64 -12.64
CA LEU A 82 27.32 -6.17 -12.75
C LEU A 82 26.03 -5.53 -12.21
N ASN A 83 24.87 -6.14 -12.47
CA ASN A 83 23.57 -5.63 -12.04
C ASN A 83 23.18 -6.10 -10.62
N TYR A 84 24.09 -6.71 -9.87
CA TYR A 84 23.81 -7.24 -8.55
C TYR A 84 23.78 -6.13 -7.49
N SER A 85 22.63 -5.93 -6.84
CA SER A 85 22.44 -4.85 -5.85
C SER A 85 23.04 -5.13 -4.46
N GLY A 86 23.92 -6.13 -4.33
CA GLY A 86 24.55 -6.49 -3.05
C GLY A 86 23.65 -7.23 -2.05
N LYS A 87 22.42 -7.60 -2.43
CA LYS A 87 21.48 -8.29 -1.53
C LYS A 87 21.90 -9.74 -1.31
N LYS A 88 22.60 -10.01 -0.21
CA LYS A 88 22.97 -11.36 0.23
C LYS A 88 21.78 -12.04 0.88
N ASN A 89 21.37 -13.19 0.37
CA ASN A 89 20.44 -14.06 1.08
C ASN A 89 21.25 -14.82 2.15
N VAL A 90 20.81 -14.77 3.40
CA VAL A 90 21.32 -15.67 4.44
C VAL A 90 20.71 -17.03 4.15
N THR A 91 21.41 -17.86 3.37
CA THR A 91 21.12 -19.29 3.34
C THR A 91 21.70 -19.88 4.61
N LEU A 92 20.84 -20.26 5.56
CA LEU A 92 21.23 -21.18 6.62
C LEU A 92 21.68 -22.47 5.91
N ALA A 93 22.98 -22.77 5.95
CA ALA A 93 23.45 -24.09 5.61
C ALA A 93 22.81 -25.04 6.63
N ASN A 94 21.97 -25.96 6.16
CA ASN A 94 21.44 -27.03 7.01
C ASN A 94 22.65 -27.78 7.60
N ILE A 95 22.79 -27.69 8.92
CA ILE A 95 23.65 -28.56 9.74
C ILE A 95 22.80 -29.76 10.15
#